data_AF-A0A6V7Y122-F1
#
_entry.id   AF-A0A6V7Y122-F1
#
_cell.length_a   1.000
_cell.length_b   1.000
_cell.length_c   1.000
_cell.angle_alpha   90.00
_cell.angle_beta   90.00
_cell.angle_gamma   90.00
#
_symmetry.space_group_name_H-M   'P 1'
#
loop_
_entity.id
_entity.type
_entity.pdbx_description
1 polymer ?
#
loop_
_entity_poly.entity_id
_entity_poly.type
_entity_poly.pdbx_seq_one_letter_code
_entity_poly.pdbx_strand_id
1 'polypeptide(L)'
;MKLAEQRLWSEGVIGRIYVNNAPDFEAYPEKLDRLMQLVSELESTPFSMGPNSTQLWIREFNNYRQYFADSNQGFYDTLRAFLKISFNKQWSSFLHWKPGPNGHEYVNKFYFTTAFKIPDWNVRTQLLLIWRNITSDYSEFQAMVFDENNFFSDQMLELKQTTLSSLGTAILAMILVCILFIADSAIVFWVSFMLVSMDIGVCGYLSLWGRESTSGETIIYSNKIFYIAHSDLDPTTVVNILMSIGLCIDFATHVGYRTYRSRRVLSIKYEKSFKDVAIQMRE
;
A
#
# COMPACT_ATOMS: atom_id res chain seq x y z
N MET A 1 17.82 -19.85 -15.51
CA MET A 1 17.12 -19.45 -14.27
C MET A 1 15.82 -18.71 -14.54
N LYS A 2 15.75 -17.64 -15.34
CA LYS A 2 14.50 -16.91 -15.65
C LYS A 2 13.29 -17.74 -16.13
N LEU A 3 13.50 -18.81 -16.91
CA LEU A 3 12.44 -19.72 -17.37
C LEU A 3 11.92 -20.67 -16.28
N ALA A 4 12.79 -21.03 -15.34
CA ALA A 4 12.39 -21.76 -14.14
C ALA A 4 11.68 -20.79 -13.18
N GLU A 5 12.15 -19.56 -13.08
CA GLU A 5 11.56 -18.51 -12.26
C GLU A 5 10.12 -18.16 -12.72
N GLN A 6 9.90 -17.93 -14.02
CA GLN A 6 8.55 -17.70 -14.57
C GLN A 6 7.60 -18.91 -14.46
N ARG A 7 8.11 -20.14 -14.32
CA ARG A 7 7.30 -21.36 -14.15
C ARG A 7 7.11 -21.78 -12.70
N LEU A 8 8.06 -21.45 -11.82
CA LEU A 8 7.99 -21.76 -10.39
C LEU A 8 7.32 -20.63 -9.59
N TRP A 9 7.48 -19.36 -9.97
CA TRP A 9 6.96 -18.19 -9.23
C TRP A 9 5.69 -17.57 -9.81
N SER A 10 5.07 -18.18 -10.83
CA SER A 10 3.64 -17.90 -11.02
C SER A 10 2.86 -18.62 -9.92
N GLU A 11 3.04 -18.18 -8.68
CA GLU A 11 2.42 -18.78 -7.52
C GLU A 11 0.91 -18.59 -7.65
N GLY A 12 0.20 -19.72 -7.69
CA GLY A 12 -1.23 -19.74 -7.44
C GLY A 12 -1.41 -19.46 -5.97
N VAL A 13 -1.81 -18.24 -5.64
CA VAL A 13 -2.06 -17.80 -4.27
C VAL A 13 -3.53 -18.06 -3.95
N ILE A 14 -3.80 -18.58 -2.76
CA ILE A 14 -5.16 -18.86 -2.32
C ILE A 14 -5.66 -17.67 -1.49
N GLY A 15 -6.49 -16.83 -2.11
CA GLY A 15 -7.20 -15.77 -1.40
C GLY A 15 -8.30 -16.36 -0.54
N ARG A 16 -8.27 -16.09 0.77
CA ARG A 16 -9.33 -16.47 1.72
C ARG A 16 -10.30 -15.31 1.86
N ILE A 17 -11.52 -15.49 1.42
CA ILE A 17 -12.57 -14.48 1.48
C ILE A 17 -13.44 -14.75 2.69
N TYR A 18 -13.36 -13.85 3.66
CA TYR A 18 -14.16 -13.88 4.88
C TYR A 18 -15.44 -13.10 4.67
N VAL A 19 -16.58 -13.69 4.99
CA VAL A 19 -17.89 -13.05 5.04
C VAL A 19 -18.24 -12.86 6.52
N ASN A 20 -18.16 -11.62 6.99
CA ASN A 20 -18.32 -11.31 8.42
C ASN A 20 -19.77 -11.13 8.85
N ASN A 21 -20.66 -10.83 7.92
CA ASN A 21 -22.07 -10.60 8.18
C ASN A 21 -22.92 -11.36 7.15
N ALA A 22 -23.06 -12.67 7.36
CA ALA A 22 -23.97 -13.48 6.58
C ALA A 22 -25.40 -13.29 7.12
N PRO A 23 -26.34 -12.81 6.29
CA PRO A 23 -27.75 -12.75 6.66
C PRO A 23 -28.32 -14.17 6.76
N ASP A 24 -29.48 -14.28 7.42
CA ASP A 24 -30.26 -15.50 7.39
C ASP A 24 -30.69 -15.82 5.95
N PHE A 25 -30.18 -16.92 5.40
CA PHE A 25 -30.42 -17.36 4.02
C PHE A 25 -31.77 -18.06 3.86
N GLU A 26 -32.38 -18.52 4.95
CA GLU A 26 -33.71 -19.13 4.93
C GLU A 26 -34.79 -18.06 4.85
N ALA A 27 -34.62 -16.95 5.57
CA ALA A 27 -35.54 -15.83 5.55
C ALA A 27 -35.42 -14.94 4.29
N TYR A 28 -34.21 -14.80 3.74
CA TYR A 28 -33.90 -13.89 2.64
C TYR A 28 -33.16 -14.60 1.50
N PRO A 29 -33.86 -15.40 0.68
CA PRO A 29 -33.24 -16.14 -0.42
C PRO A 29 -32.57 -15.22 -1.44
N GLU A 30 -33.05 -13.99 -1.63
CA GLU A 30 -32.46 -13.01 -2.55
C GLU A 30 -31.03 -12.62 -2.16
N LYS A 31 -30.68 -12.68 -0.87
CA LYS A 31 -29.33 -12.38 -0.41
C LYS A 31 -28.36 -13.52 -0.69
N LEU A 32 -28.86 -14.75 -0.83
CA LEU A 32 -28.06 -15.88 -1.28
C LEU A 32 -27.64 -15.68 -2.75
N ASP A 33 -28.57 -15.26 -3.61
CA ASP A 33 -28.27 -14.97 -5.02
C ASP A 33 -27.26 -13.82 -5.16
N ARG A 34 -27.41 -12.78 -4.34
CA ARG A 34 -26.48 -11.64 -4.30
C ARG A 34 -25.09 -12.03 -3.81
N LEU A 35 -24.98 -12.94 -2.84
CA LEU A 35 -23.71 -13.52 -2.42
C LEU A 35 -23.07 -14.33 -3.57
N MET A 36 -23.87 -15.09 -4.33
CA MET A 36 -23.37 -15.82 -5.50
C MET A 36 -22.90 -14.88 -6.62
N GLN A 37 -23.51 -13.69 -6.77
CA GLN A 37 -23.02 -12.64 -7.66
C GLN A 37 -21.65 -12.12 -7.21
N LEU A 38 -21.48 -11.80 -5.92
CA LEU A 38 -20.17 -11.41 -5.35
C LEU A 38 -19.09 -12.47 -5.65
N VAL A 39 -19.40 -13.75 -5.43
CA VAL A 39 -18.48 -14.87 -5.72
C VAL A 39 -18.15 -14.91 -7.21
N SER A 40 -19.15 -14.79 -8.08
CA SER A 40 -18.95 -14.80 -9.53
C SER A 40 -18.10 -13.62 -10.01
N GLU A 41 -18.28 -12.43 -9.42
CA GLU A 41 -17.47 -11.26 -9.76
C GLU A 41 -16.01 -11.45 -9.35
N LEU A 42 -15.76 -11.94 -8.13
CA LEU A 42 -14.41 -12.28 -7.66
C LEU A 42 -13.74 -13.33 -8.56
N GLU A 43 -14.50 -14.34 -8.99
CA GLU A 43 -14.02 -15.37 -9.92
C GLU A 43 -13.75 -14.86 -11.33
N SER A 44 -14.46 -13.81 -11.76
CA SER A 44 -14.31 -13.19 -13.08
C SER A 44 -13.19 -12.16 -13.17
N THR A 45 -12.57 -11.81 -12.03
CA THR A 45 -11.46 -10.85 -12.00
C THR A 45 -10.29 -11.27 -12.90
N PRO A 46 -9.56 -10.30 -13.49
CA PRO A 46 -8.29 -10.62 -14.12
C PRO A 46 -7.38 -11.27 -13.07
N PHE A 47 -6.64 -12.30 -13.48
CA PHE A 47 -5.76 -13.11 -12.62
C PHE A 47 -6.44 -14.16 -11.72
N SER A 48 -7.78 -14.25 -11.68
CA SER A 48 -8.46 -15.40 -11.08
C SER A 48 -8.24 -16.68 -11.89
N MET A 49 -8.09 -17.82 -11.20
CA MET A 49 -8.03 -19.15 -11.82
C MET A 49 -9.44 -19.69 -12.19
N GLY A 50 -10.49 -18.91 -11.93
CA GLY A 50 -11.87 -19.16 -12.33
C GLY A 50 -12.67 -20.02 -11.34
N PRO A 51 -13.93 -20.36 -11.69
CA PRO A 51 -14.89 -20.97 -10.77
C PRO A 51 -14.47 -22.33 -10.21
N ASN A 52 -13.71 -23.10 -10.98
CA ASN A 52 -13.21 -24.42 -10.57
C ASN A 52 -12.18 -24.35 -9.42
N SER A 53 -11.57 -23.19 -9.21
CA SER A 53 -10.59 -22.99 -8.14
C SER A 53 -11.21 -22.56 -6.81
N THR A 54 -12.50 -22.19 -6.83
CA THR A 54 -13.19 -21.69 -5.64
C THR A 54 -13.79 -22.82 -4.82
N GLN A 55 -13.38 -22.92 -3.57
CA GLN A 55 -13.94 -23.84 -2.59
C GLN A 55 -15.01 -23.11 -1.78
N LEU A 56 -16.28 -23.35 -2.13
CA LEU A 56 -17.45 -22.75 -1.49
C LEU A 56 -18.48 -23.81 -1.10
N TRP A 57 -18.78 -23.91 0.20
CA TRP A 57 -19.72 -24.88 0.75
C TRP A 57 -21.12 -24.77 0.14
N ILE A 58 -21.56 -23.57 -0.25
CA ILE A 58 -22.91 -23.32 -0.79
C ILE A 58 -23.14 -24.09 -2.10
N ARG A 59 -22.12 -24.22 -2.95
CA ARG A 59 -22.22 -24.96 -4.22
C ARG A 59 -22.44 -26.46 -3.96
N GLU A 60 -21.63 -27.03 -3.07
CA GLU A 60 -21.75 -28.44 -2.68
C GLU A 60 -23.04 -28.71 -1.91
N PHE A 61 -23.45 -27.78 -1.05
CA PHE A 61 -24.69 -27.85 -0.31
C PHE A 61 -25.92 -27.80 -1.25
N ASN A 62 -25.92 -26.93 -2.25
CA ASN A 62 -27.00 -26.88 -3.24
C ASN A 62 -27.08 -28.18 -4.05
N ASN A 63 -25.94 -28.75 -4.45
CA ASN A 63 -25.92 -30.05 -5.12
C ASN A 63 -26.47 -31.16 -4.21
N TYR A 64 -26.09 -31.17 -2.93
CA TYR A 64 -26.65 -32.11 -1.95
C TYR A 64 -28.15 -31.92 -1.80
N ARG A 65 -28.63 -30.68 -1.63
CA ARG A 65 -30.04 -30.34 -1.44
C ARG A 65 -30.92 -30.81 -2.60
N GLN A 66 -30.42 -30.80 -3.84
CA GLN A 66 -31.17 -31.30 -5.00
C GLN A 66 -31.54 -32.79 -4.87
N TYR A 67 -30.71 -33.61 -4.22
CA TYR A 67 -31.00 -35.04 -4.03
C TYR A 67 -31.98 -35.32 -2.87
N PHE A 68 -32.17 -34.37 -1.96
CA PHE A 68 -33.02 -34.50 -0.76
C PHE A 68 -34.21 -33.53 -0.76
N ALA A 69 -34.53 -32.94 -1.92
CA ALA A 69 -35.54 -31.90 -2.08
C ALA A 69 -36.97 -32.32 -1.67
N ASP A 70 -37.25 -33.63 -1.60
CA ASP A 70 -38.54 -34.17 -1.16
C ASP A 70 -38.78 -34.07 0.36
N SER A 71 -37.74 -33.75 1.13
CA SER A 71 -37.87 -33.57 2.58
C SER A 71 -38.25 -32.13 2.89
N ASN A 72 -39.41 -31.94 3.54
CA ASN A 72 -39.92 -30.63 3.98
C ASN A 72 -39.11 -30.05 5.18
N GLN A 73 -37.81 -30.31 5.22
CA GLN A 73 -36.89 -29.90 6.27
C GLN A 73 -36.38 -28.48 6.01
N GLY A 74 -36.17 -27.71 7.08
CA GLY A 74 -35.62 -26.35 6.99
C GLY A 74 -34.22 -26.32 6.37
N PHE A 75 -33.83 -25.15 5.86
CA PHE A 75 -32.54 -24.96 5.17
C PHE A 75 -31.37 -25.33 6.09
N TYR A 76 -31.38 -24.82 7.34
CA TYR A 76 -30.29 -25.05 8.29
C TYR A 76 -30.27 -26.46 8.89
N ASP A 77 -31.42 -27.14 8.97
CA ASP A 77 -31.48 -28.55 9.40
C ASP A 77 -30.85 -29.46 8.36
N THR A 78 -31.16 -29.22 7.09
CA THR A 78 -30.52 -29.89 5.95
C THR A 78 -29.02 -29.60 5.93
N LEU A 79 -28.60 -28.37 6.23
CA LEU A 79 -27.20 -28.00 6.32
C LEU A 79 -26.48 -28.76 7.44
N ARG A 80 -27.12 -28.99 8.60
CA ARG A 80 -26.53 -29.85 9.64
C ARG A 80 -26.40 -31.30 9.21
N ALA A 81 -27.38 -31.84 8.49
CA ALA A 81 -27.29 -33.18 7.93
C ALA A 81 -26.12 -33.28 6.94
N PHE A 82 -25.97 -32.29 6.07
CA PHE A 82 -24.84 -32.17 5.14
C PHE A 82 -23.49 -32.16 5.87
N LEU A 83 -23.33 -31.38 6.93
CA LEU A 83 -22.08 -31.27 7.70
C LEU A 83 -21.72 -32.53 8.51
N LYS A 84 -22.68 -33.42 8.79
CA LYS A 84 -22.42 -34.70 9.47
C LYS A 84 -21.77 -35.74 8.56
N ILE A 85 -21.88 -35.58 7.23
CA ILE A 85 -21.28 -36.50 6.26
C ILE A 85 -19.75 -36.35 6.33
N SER A 86 -19.03 -37.48 6.37
CA SER A 86 -17.57 -37.50 6.57
C SER A 86 -16.80 -36.62 5.59
N PHE A 87 -17.21 -36.60 4.32
CA PHE A 87 -16.59 -35.79 3.26
C PHE A 87 -16.80 -34.28 3.45
N ASN A 88 -18.00 -33.88 3.90
CA ASN A 88 -18.39 -32.48 4.05
C ASN A 88 -18.05 -31.90 5.42
N LYS A 89 -17.59 -32.74 6.35
CA LYS A 89 -17.25 -32.34 7.72
C LYS A 89 -16.22 -31.20 7.75
N GLN A 90 -15.35 -31.09 6.76
CA GLN A 90 -14.39 -30.00 6.63
C GLN A 90 -15.05 -28.60 6.63
N TRP A 91 -16.25 -28.48 6.04
CA TRP A 91 -16.98 -27.21 5.97
C TRP A 91 -17.45 -26.73 7.32
N SER A 92 -17.61 -27.63 8.30
CA SER A 92 -18.02 -27.25 9.66
C SER A 92 -17.01 -26.32 10.34
N SER A 93 -15.73 -26.45 9.99
CA SER A 93 -14.65 -25.57 10.47
C SER A 93 -14.69 -24.17 9.85
N PHE A 94 -15.34 -24.01 8.70
CA PHE A 94 -15.41 -22.73 7.99
C PHE A 94 -16.65 -21.92 8.35
N LEU A 95 -17.61 -22.52 9.06
CA LEU A 95 -18.91 -21.95 9.38
C LEU A 95 -18.95 -21.55 10.86
N HIS A 96 -19.44 -20.34 11.13
CA HIS A 96 -19.71 -19.86 12.48
C HIS A 96 -21.22 -19.65 12.67
N TRP A 97 -21.77 -20.38 13.63
CA TRP A 97 -23.18 -20.40 13.96
C TRP A 97 -23.51 -19.37 15.03
N LYS A 98 -24.67 -18.73 14.92
CA LYS A 98 -25.19 -17.80 15.92
C LYS A 98 -26.66 -18.13 16.20
N PRO A 99 -27.12 -18.08 17.46
CA PRO A 99 -28.54 -18.23 17.76
C PRO A 99 -29.33 -17.05 17.20
N GLY A 100 -30.38 -17.35 16.44
CA GLY A 100 -31.32 -16.37 15.90
C GLY A 100 -32.44 -15.99 16.87
N PRO A 101 -33.23 -14.95 16.54
CA PRO A 101 -34.30 -14.45 17.40
C PRO A 101 -35.37 -15.50 17.73
N ASN A 102 -35.57 -16.47 16.84
CA ASN A 102 -36.60 -17.50 16.95
C ASN A 102 -36.09 -18.81 17.59
N GLY A 103 -34.88 -18.81 18.17
CA GLY A 103 -34.24 -20.02 18.70
C GLY A 103 -33.62 -20.95 17.64
N HIS A 104 -33.81 -20.64 16.35
CA HIS A 104 -33.10 -21.30 15.25
C HIS A 104 -31.70 -20.70 15.10
N GLU A 105 -30.67 -21.54 15.04
CA GLU A 105 -29.30 -21.09 14.77
C GLU A 105 -29.11 -20.90 13.26
N TYR A 106 -28.48 -19.81 12.88
CA TYR A 106 -28.14 -19.50 11.50
C TYR A 106 -26.62 -19.30 11.35
N VAL A 107 -26.13 -19.43 10.12
CA VAL A 107 -24.73 -19.17 9.80
C VAL A 107 -24.52 -17.67 9.71
N ASN A 108 -23.74 -17.10 10.63
CA ASN A 108 -23.51 -15.66 10.70
C ASN A 108 -22.17 -15.25 10.09
N LYS A 109 -21.14 -16.11 10.15
CA LYS A 109 -19.86 -15.86 9.51
C LYS A 109 -19.37 -17.11 8.83
N PHE A 110 -18.72 -16.95 7.70
CA PHE A 110 -17.99 -18.05 7.07
C PHE A 110 -16.87 -17.50 6.21
N TYR A 111 -16.00 -18.39 5.74
CA TYR A 111 -15.06 -18.03 4.71
C TYR A 111 -15.06 -19.07 3.60
N PHE A 112 -14.63 -18.62 2.43
CA PHE A 112 -14.39 -19.46 1.27
C PHE A 112 -13.04 -19.11 0.68
N THR A 113 -12.51 -19.95 -0.19
CA THR A 113 -11.19 -19.72 -0.80
C THR A 113 -11.31 -19.73 -2.30
N THR A 114 -10.51 -18.91 -2.97
CA THR A 114 -10.39 -18.91 -4.43
C THR A 114 -8.93 -18.67 -4.81
N ALA A 115 -8.49 -19.22 -5.95
CA ALA A 115 -7.09 -19.14 -6.35
C ALA A 115 -6.87 -18.01 -7.36
N PHE A 116 -5.81 -17.25 -7.14
CA PHE A 116 -5.38 -16.17 -8.01
C PHE A 116 -3.94 -16.40 -8.47
N LYS A 117 -3.63 -16.06 -9.71
CA LYS A 117 -2.30 -16.15 -10.29
C LYS A 117 -1.60 -14.80 -10.18
N ILE A 118 -0.63 -14.67 -9.29
CA ILE A 118 0.04 -13.39 -9.05
C ILE A 118 1.48 -13.47 -9.54
N PRO A 119 1.82 -12.87 -10.70
CA PRO A 119 3.18 -12.91 -11.22
C PRO A 119 4.10 -11.85 -10.57
N ASP A 120 3.55 -10.67 -10.25
CA ASP A 120 4.34 -9.49 -9.84
C ASP A 120 3.68 -8.73 -8.69
N TRP A 121 4.51 -7.98 -7.93
CA TRP A 121 4.06 -7.12 -6.83
C TRP A 121 3.14 -5.97 -7.29
N ASN A 122 3.33 -5.46 -8.50
CA ASN A 122 2.45 -4.44 -9.06
C ASN A 122 1.06 -5.03 -9.39
N VAL A 123 1.02 -6.23 -9.99
CA VAL A 123 -0.23 -6.96 -10.25
C VAL A 123 -0.95 -7.26 -8.95
N ARG A 124 -0.20 -7.70 -7.93
CA ARG A 124 -0.73 -7.94 -6.59
C ARG A 124 -1.40 -6.69 -5.99
N THR A 125 -0.75 -5.54 -6.12
CA THR A 125 -1.27 -4.26 -5.62
C THR A 125 -2.54 -3.84 -6.35
N GLN A 126 -2.57 -4.00 -7.68
CA GLN A 126 -3.77 -3.75 -8.48
C GLN A 126 -4.92 -4.70 -8.12
N LEU A 127 -4.61 -5.98 -7.94
CA LEU A 127 -5.58 -7.00 -7.56
C LEU A 127 -6.19 -6.72 -6.18
N LEU A 128 -5.39 -6.25 -5.22
CA LEU A 128 -5.85 -5.81 -3.91
C LEU A 128 -6.85 -4.65 -4.03
N LEU A 129 -6.59 -3.67 -4.89
CA LEU A 129 -7.53 -2.56 -5.15
C LEU A 129 -8.83 -3.05 -5.81
N ILE A 130 -8.74 -4.00 -6.75
CA ILE A 130 -9.91 -4.62 -7.39
C ILE A 130 -10.74 -5.38 -6.36
N TRP A 131 -10.12 -6.19 -5.50
CA TRP A 131 -10.80 -6.88 -4.42
C TRP A 131 -11.50 -5.90 -3.49
N ARG A 132 -10.83 -4.81 -3.09
CA ARG A 132 -11.45 -3.76 -2.26
C ARG A 132 -12.65 -3.11 -2.93
N ASN A 133 -12.55 -2.81 -4.23
CA ASN A 133 -13.63 -2.21 -4.99
C ASN A 133 -14.85 -3.13 -5.03
N ILE A 134 -14.67 -4.39 -5.46
CA ILE A 134 -15.75 -5.39 -5.49
C ILE A 134 -16.35 -5.55 -4.09
N THR A 135 -15.51 -5.75 -3.08
CA THR A 135 -15.97 -5.97 -1.71
C THR A 135 -16.73 -4.76 -1.14
N SER A 136 -16.41 -3.55 -1.58
CA SER A 136 -17.10 -2.32 -1.18
C SER A 136 -18.50 -2.18 -1.78
N ASP A 137 -18.72 -2.71 -2.99
CA ASP A 137 -20.03 -2.74 -3.64
C ASP A 137 -21.03 -3.65 -2.89
N TYR A 138 -20.50 -4.65 -2.16
CA TYR A 138 -21.24 -5.62 -1.36
C TYR A 138 -21.06 -5.40 0.15
N SER A 139 -21.16 -4.14 0.58
CA SER A 139 -20.95 -3.72 1.98
C SER A 139 -21.85 -4.45 3.01
N GLU A 140 -23.01 -4.96 2.60
CA GLU A 140 -23.95 -5.70 3.45
C GLU A 140 -23.35 -6.97 4.06
N PHE A 141 -22.44 -7.63 3.36
CA PHE A 141 -21.81 -8.88 3.79
C PHE A 141 -20.54 -8.64 4.62
N GLN A 142 -20.04 -7.39 4.63
CA GLN A 142 -18.77 -7.02 5.24
C GLN A 142 -17.65 -8.01 4.87
N ALA A 143 -17.59 -8.35 3.59
CA ALA A 143 -16.63 -9.31 3.10
C ALA A 143 -15.19 -8.74 3.19
N MET A 144 -14.19 -9.61 3.20
CA MET A 144 -12.78 -9.24 3.21
C MET A 144 -11.95 -10.33 2.54
N VAL A 145 -11.17 -9.95 1.54
CA VAL A 145 -10.20 -10.86 0.91
C VAL A 145 -8.88 -10.80 1.68
N PHE A 146 -8.49 -11.91 2.27
CA PHE A 146 -7.26 -12.09 3.01
C PHE A 146 -6.28 -12.95 2.21
N ASP A 147 -5.05 -12.50 2.15
CA ASP A 147 -3.91 -13.28 1.70
C ASP A 147 -2.74 -13.03 2.65
N GLU A 148 -1.85 -14.01 2.82
CA GLU A 148 -0.76 -13.95 3.81
C GLU A 148 0.17 -12.75 3.57
N ASN A 149 0.40 -12.41 2.30
CA ASN A 149 1.29 -11.32 1.90
C ASN A 149 0.55 -9.99 1.64
N ASN A 150 -0.75 -9.89 1.93
CA ASN A 150 -1.54 -8.69 1.57
C ASN A 150 -1.09 -7.45 2.36
N PHE A 151 -0.58 -7.67 3.57
CA PHE A 151 0.02 -6.65 4.43
C PHE A 151 1.18 -5.89 3.76
N PHE A 152 2.00 -6.57 2.96
CA PHE A 152 3.10 -5.93 2.24
C PHE A 152 2.59 -4.99 1.14
N SER A 153 1.57 -5.44 0.39
CA SER A 153 0.93 -4.63 -0.64
C SER A 153 0.24 -3.40 -0.06
N ASP A 154 -0.36 -3.53 1.13
CA ASP A 154 -0.96 -2.40 1.85
C ASP A 154 0.08 -1.38 2.31
N GLN A 155 1.19 -1.84 2.89
CA GLN A 155 2.30 -0.94 3.20
C GLN A 155 2.79 -0.23 1.95
N MET A 156 2.95 -0.94 0.83
CA MET A 156 3.45 -0.35 -0.41
C MET A 156 2.53 0.73 -1.00
N LEU A 157 1.20 0.60 -0.81
CA LEU A 157 0.24 1.65 -1.15
C LEU A 157 0.42 2.90 -0.27
N GLU A 158 0.62 2.73 1.03
CA GLU A 158 0.79 3.83 1.98
C GLU A 158 2.17 4.51 1.88
N LEU A 159 3.22 3.76 1.51
CA LEU A 159 4.58 4.26 1.38
C LEU A 159 4.68 5.42 0.38
N LYS A 160 3.96 5.36 -0.73
CA LYS A 160 4.02 6.40 -1.78
C LYS A 160 3.61 7.77 -1.24
N GLN A 161 2.45 7.83 -0.58
CA GLN A 161 1.94 9.08 -0.03
C GLN A 161 2.76 9.54 1.17
N THR A 162 3.16 8.61 2.04
CA THR A 162 3.95 8.91 3.24
C THR A 162 5.32 9.46 2.89
N THR A 163 5.99 8.89 1.88
CA THR A 163 7.31 9.36 1.43
C THR A 163 7.26 10.77 0.88
N LEU A 164 6.25 11.08 0.05
CA LEU A 164 6.11 12.43 -0.50
C LEU A 164 5.85 13.46 0.60
N SER A 165 4.98 13.10 1.55
CA SER A 165 4.65 13.97 2.69
C SER A 165 5.86 14.18 3.62
N SER A 166 6.62 13.12 3.92
CA SER A 166 7.78 13.20 4.79
C SER A 166 8.92 13.98 4.15
N LEU A 167 9.18 13.77 2.86
CA LEU A 167 10.17 14.54 2.09
C LEU A 167 9.81 16.02 2.03
N GLY A 168 8.55 16.35 1.72
CA GLY A 168 8.07 17.75 1.70
C GLY A 168 8.17 18.42 3.07
N THR A 169 7.82 17.69 4.13
CA THR A 169 7.94 18.19 5.51
C THR A 169 9.40 18.43 5.90
N ALA A 170 10.32 17.55 5.50
CA ALA A 170 11.75 17.71 5.75
C ALA A 170 12.30 18.96 5.06
N ILE A 171 11.97 19.19 3.78
CA ILE A 171 12.40 20.39 3.03
C ILE A 171 11.86 21.67 3.68
N LEU A 172 10.58 21.68 4.09
CA LEU A 172 9.99 22.83 4.78
C LEU A 172 10.67 23.11 6.12
N ALA A 173 10.94 22.06 6.90
CA ALA A 173 11.65 22.18 8.17
C ALA A 173 13.07 22.73 7.97
N MET A 174 13.78 22.30 6.92
CA MET A 174 15.10 22.83 6.57
C MET A 174 15.07 24.34 6.30
N ILE A 175 14.13 24.80 5.48
CA ILE A 175 14.01 26.22 5.14
C ILE A 175 13.74 27.05 6.41
N LEU A 176 12.86 26.57 7.28
CA LEU A 176 12.55 27.24 8.56
C LEU A 176 13.78 27.35 9.47
N VAL A 177 14.55 26.29 9.61
CA VAL A 177 15.80 26.30 10.41
C VAL A 177 16.82 27.27 9.80
N CYS A 178 17.01 27.26 8.47
CA CYS A 178 17.93 28.18 7.81
C CYS A 178 17.55 29.66 8.04
N ILE A 179 16.26 29.99 7.98
CA ILE A 179 15.76 31.35 8.26
C ILE A 179 16.03 31.75 9.73
N LEU A 180 15.80 30.83 10.68
CA LEU A 180 15.98 31.11 12.11
C LEU A 180 17.45 31.38 12.45
N PHE A 181 18.37 30.57 11.93
CA PHE A 181 19.80 30.65 12.29
C PHE A 181 20.60 31.69 11.48
N ILE A 182 20.22 31.98 10.24
CA ILE A 182 20.96 32.92 9.36
C ILE A 182 20.09 34.17 9.17
N ALA A 183 20.35 35.21 9.97
CA ALA A 183 19.60 36.48 9.91
C ALA A 183 19.92 37.38 8.68
N ASP A 184 20.51 36.83 7.62
CA ASP A 184 20.81 37.53 6.35
C ASP A 184 20.04 36.87 5.20
N SER A 185 19.06 37.60 4.65
CA SER A 185 18.11 37.09 3.66
C SER A 185 18.76 36.65 2.35
N ALA A 186 19.87 37.28 1.93
CA ALA A 186 20.54 36.93 0.68
C ALA A 186 21.30 35.60 0.81
N ILE A 187 21.92 35.36 1.98
CA ILE A 187 22.65 34.11 2.25
C ILE A 187 21.67 32.96 2.43
N VAL A 188 20.55 33.19 3.16
CA VAL A 188 19.49 32.19 3.33
C VAL A 188 18.97 31.69 1.99
N PHE A 189 18.66 32.61 1.06
CA PHE A 189 18.14 32.23 -0.26
C PHE A 189 19.08 31.26 -1.00
N TRP A 190 20.38 31.59 -1.07
CA TRP A 190 21.35 30.73 -1.76
C TRP A 190 21.58 29.40 -1.03
N VAL A 191 21.59 29.39 0.29
CA VAL A 191 21.74 28.15 1.08
C VAL A 191 20.51 27.25 0.93
N SER A 192 19.30 27.80 1.03
CA SER A 192 18.05 27.05 0.82
C SER A 192 17.93 26.53 -0.62
N PHE A 193 18.33 27.32 -1.63
CA PHE A 193 18.34 26.88 -3.02
C PHE A 193 19.31 25.70 -3.25
N MET A 194 20.51 25.75 -2.67
CA MET A 194 21.47 24.64 -2.75
C MET A 194 20.96 23.39 -2.04
N LEU A 195 20.32 23.53 -0.89
CA LEU A 195 19.70 22.42 -0.15
C LEU A 195 18.63 21.72 -0.99
N VAL A 196 17.64 22.47 -1.48
CA VAL A 196 16.57 21.92 -2.33
C VAL A 196 17.14 21.27 -3.59
N SER A 197 18.16 21.88 -4.22
CA SER A 197 18.82 21.32 -5.40
C SER A 197 19.51 19.99 -5.11
N MET A 198 20.12 19.84 -3.93
CA MET A 198 20.78 18.59 -3.54
C MET A 198 19.75 17.48 -3.31
N ASP A 199 18.63 17.77 -2.65
CA ASP A 199 17.55 16.81 -2.41
C ASP A 199 16.91 16.32 -3.72
N ILE A 200 16.66 17.23 -4.67
CA ILE A 200 16.17 16.90 -6.01
C ILE A 200 17.21 16.03 -6.75
N GLY A 201 18.50 16.33 -6.59
CA GLY A 201 19.59 15.54 -7.17
C GLY A 201 19.64 14.11 -6.66
N VAL A 202 19.51 13.89 -5.34
CA VAL A 202 19.46 12.56 -4.73
C VAL A 202 18.23 11.79 -5.21
N CYS A 203 17.05 12.43 -5.24
CA CYS A 203 15.83 11.81 -5.75
C CYS A 203 15.96 11.43 -7.24
N GLY A 204 16.54 12.31 -8.06
CA GLY A 204 16.77 12.07 -9.48
C GLY A 204 17.77 10.94 -9.74
N TYR A 205 18.85 10.88 -8.95
CA TYR A 205 19.84 9.81 -9.06
C TYR A 205 19.25 8.45 -8.69
N LEU A 206 18.49 8.37 -7.60
CA LEU A 206 17.81 7.14 -7.19
C LEU A 206 16.76 6.68 -8.20
N SER A 207 16.06 7.61 -8.85
CA SER A 207 15.12 7.30 -9.92
C SER A 207 15.82 6.66 -11.14
N LEU A 208 17.04 7.10 -11.47
CA LEU A 208 17.85 6.51 -12.54
C LEU A 208 18.47 5.17 -12.13
N TRP A 209 19.02 5.09 -10.92
CA TRP A 209 19.63 3.86 -10.39
C TRP A 209 18.61 2.73 -10.24
N GLY A 210 17.38 3.04 -9.85
CA GLY A 210 16.28 2.07 -9.79
C GLY A 210 15.95 1.43 -11.14
N ARG A 211 16.23 2.11 -12.26
CA ARG A 211 16.05 1.52 -13.62
C ARG A 211 17.14 0.50 -13.96
N GLU A 212 18.37 0.70 -13.49
CA GLU A 212 19.49 -0.21 -13.75
C GLU A 212 19.33 -1.54 -12.98
N SER A 213 18.85 -1.47 -11.73
CA SER A 213 18.61 -2.68 -10.91
C SER A 213 17.35 -3.45 -11.33
N THR A 214 16.48 -2.83 -12.13
CA THR A 214 15.23 -3.41 -12.67
C THR A 214 15.32 -3.50 -14.20
N SER A 215 16.49 -3.90 -14.71
CA SER A 215 16.73 -4.15 -16.14
C SER A 215 16.03 -5.43 -16.62
N GLY A 216 14.70 -5.39 -16.60
CA GLY A 216 13.80 -6.46 -17.04
C GLY A 216 12.68 -5.96 -17.94
N GLU A 217 12.04 -4.82 -17.66
CA GLU A 217 10.96 -4.29 -18.50
C GLU A 217 10.98 -2.77 -18.56
N THR A 218 11.30 -2.24 -19.75
CA THR A 218 11.17 -0.82 -20.08
C THR A 218 9.74 -0.58 -20.54
N ILE A 219 8.93 0.12 -19.74
CA ILE A 219 7.74 0.79 -20.27
C ILE A 219 7.91 2.30 -20.13
N ILE A 220 7.86 2.94 -21.29
CA ILE A 220 7.91 4.39 -21.51
C ILE A 220 6.47 4.87 -21.37
N TYR A 221 6.17 5.64 -20.32
CA TYR A 221 4.96 6.47 -20.29
C TYR A 221 5.34 7.94 -20.16
N SER A 222 4.90 8.71 -21.15
CA SER A 222 5.00 10.16 -21.27
C SER A 222 4.26 10.89 -20.15
N ASN A 223 5.01 11.63 -19.32
CA ASN A 223 4.74 12.97 -18.78
C ASN A 223 5.64 13.16 -17.54
N LYS A 224 6.76 13.88 -17.75
CA LYS A 224 8.02 13.69 -17.03
C LYS A 224 8.36 14.80 -16.05
N ILE A 225 7.48 15.03 -15.05
CA ILE A 225 7.78 15.90 -13.90
C ILE A 225 7.43 15.24 -12.54
N PHE A 226 6.81 14.05 -12.51
CA PHE A 226 6.39 13.41 -11.25
C PHE A 226 6.81 11.94 -11.16
N TYR A 227 8.12 11.66 -11.20
CA TYR A 227 8.69 10.30 -11.12
C TYR A 227 9.08 9.84 -9.70
N ILE A 228 8.71 10.57 -8.65
CA ILE A 228 9.04 10.15 -7.27
C ILE A 228 8.08 9.03 -6.79
N ALA A 229 6.93 8.82 -7.44
CA ALA A 229 5.88 7.91 -6.96
C ALA A 229 5.80 6.53 -7.66
N HIS A 230 6.69 6.24 -8.61
CA HIS A 230 6.68 5.01 -9.43
C HIS A 230 8.02 4.28 -9.50
N SER A 231 8.99 4.67 -8.68
CA SER A 231 10.09 3.78 -8.34
C SER A 231 9.58 2.79 -7.31
N ASP A 232 10.02 1.54 -7.36
CA ASP A 232 9.79 0.53 -6.32
C ASP A 232 10.51 0.99 -5.04
N LEU A 233 9.92 1.99 -4.36
CA LEU A 233 10.45 2.57 -3.14
C LEU A 233 10.08 1.65 -2.00
N ASP A 234 11.03 0.79 -1.65
CA ASP A 234 10.97 0.01 -0.43
C ASP A 234 11.11 0.93 0.80
N PRO A 235 10.53 0.57 1.96
CA PRO A 235 10.67 1.35 3.20
C PRO A 235 12.13 1.66 3.56
N THR A 236 13.04 0.74 3.24
CA THR A 236 14.48 0.88 3.47
C THR A 236 15.09 2.00 2.64
N THR A 237 14.67 2.15 1.38
CA THR A 237 15.12 3.24 0.51
C THR A 237 14.64 4.60 1.01
N VAL A 238 13.40 4.68 1.53
CA VAL A 238 12.84 5.89 2.14
C VAL A 238 13.66 6.32 3.35
N VAL A 239 14.03 5.39 4.23
CA VAL A 239 14.88 5.67 5.39
C VAL A 239 16.26 6.17 4.96
N ASN A 240 16.86 5.55 3.94
CA ASN A 240 18.17 5.99 3.43
C ASN A 240 18.11 7.39 2.81
N ILE A 241 17.02 7.72 2.09
CA ILE A 241 16.79 9.07 1.56
C ILE A 241 16.70 10.08 2.71
N LEU A 242 15.88 9.81 3.72
CA LEU A 242 15.72 10.69 4.88
C LEU A 242 17.05 10.87 5.64
N MET A 243 17.83 9.81 5.81
CA MET A 243 19.15 9.88 6.44
C MET A 243 20.14 10.70 5.61
N SER A 244 20.15 10.53 4.28
CA SER A 244 20.96 11.34 3.38
C SER A 244 20.64 12.82 3.51
N ILE A 245 19.35 13.20 3.52
CA ILE A 245 18.92 14.60 3.71
C ILE A 245 19.46 15.16 5.03
N GLY A 246 19.41 14.38 6.12
CA GLY A 246 20.01 14.74 7.40
C GLY A 246 21.49 15.10 7.30
N LEU A 247 22.27 14.31 6.55
CA LEU A 247 23.69 14.60 6.32
C LEU A 247 23.89 15.85 5.43
N CYS A 248 23.03 16.06 4.43
CA CYS A 248 23.09 17.22 3.55
C CYS A 248 22.91 18.54 4.33
N ILE A 249 22.00 18.54 5.31
CA ILE A 249 21.77 19.67 6.23
C ILE A 249 23.04 20.03 7.01
N ASP A 250 23.74 19.02 7.54
CA ASP A 250 24.95 19.24 8.32
C ASP A 250 26.03 19.95 7.48
N PHE A 251 26.24 19.49 6.24
CA PHE A 251 27.15 20.16 5.31
C PHE A 251 26.71 21.60 4.99
N ALA A 252 25.43 21.82 4.65
CA ALA A 252 24.93 23.13 4.27
C ALA A 252 24.99 24.14 5.42
N THR A 253 24.65 23.73 6.64
CA THR A 253 24.74 24.59 7.83
C THR A 253 26.18 24.95 8.17
N HIS A 254 27.12 24.00 8.08
CA HIS A 254 28.54 24.29 8.27
C HIS A 254 29.10 25.29 7.24
N VAL A 255 28.75 25.11 5.96
CA VAL A 255 29.17 26.03 4.88
C VAL A 255 28.51 27.40 5.05
N GLY A 256 27.21 27.44 5.33
CA GLY A 256 26.45 28.66 5.57
C GLY A 256 27.02 29.47 6.74
N TYR A 257 27.30 28.80 7.86
CA TYR A 257 27.89 29.43 9.05
C TYR A 257 29.30 29.97 8.79
N ARG A 258 30.16 29.21 8.10
CA ARG A 258 31.51 29.68 7.72
C ARG A 258 31.45 30.89 6.81
N THR A 259 30.54 30.88 5.83
CA THR A 259 30.34 31.99 4.89
C THR A 259 29.84 33.23 5.62
N TYR A 260 28.89 33.07 6.54
CA TYR A 260 28.39 34.14 7.39
C TYR A 260 29.49 34.75 8.28
N ARG A 261 30.28 33.91 8.94
CA ARG A 261 31.42 34.36 9.76
C ARG A 261 32.48 35.07 8.93
N SER A 262 32.81 34.56 7.75
CA SER A 262 33.77 35.18 6.83
C SER A 262 33.32 36.58 6.40
N ARG A 263 32.04 36.75 6.05
CA ARG A 263 31.46 38.07 5.74
C ARG A 263 31.50 39.03 6.92
N ARG A 264 31.16 38.59 8.14
CA ARG A 264 31.28 39.44 9.34
C ARG A 264 32.72 39.91 9.57
N VAL A 265 33.71 39.01 9.44
CA VAL A 265 35.13 39.35 9.61
C VAL A 265 35.60 40.34 8.54
N LEU A 266 35.20 40.16 7.28
CA LEU A 266 35.50 41.10 6.20
C LEU A 266 34.88 42.48 6.48
N SER A 267 33.60 42.54 6.85
CA SER A 267 32.91 43.79 7.16
C SER A 267 33.60 44.56 8.29
N ILE A 268 34.00 43.89 9.37
CA ILE A 268 34.76 44.51 10.48
C ILE A 268 36.12 45.03 10.00
N LYS A 269 36.81 44.28 9.13
CA LYS A 269 38.13 44.67 8.60
C LYS A 269 38.06 45.90 7.70
N TYR A 270 37.04 45.99 6.85
CA TYR A 270 36.79 47.18 6.02
C TYR A 270 36.40 48.39 6.86
N GLU A 271 35.56 48.22 7.89
CA GLU A 271 35.17 49.32 8.77
C GLU A 271 36.36 49.87 9.58
N LYS A 272 37.25 48.99 10.07
CA LYS A 272 38.51 49.40 10.70
C LYS A 272 39.41 50.14 9.71
N SER A 273 39.65 49.57 8.53
CA SER A 273 40.49 50.21 7.51
C SER A 273 39.96 51.58 7.08
N PHE A 274 38.64 51.75 7.01
CA PHE A 274 38.02 53.03 6.66
C PHE A 274 38.15 54.05 7.80
N LYS A 275 37.99 53.62 9.05
CA LYS A 275 38.23 54.48 10.23
C LYS A 275 39.69 54.90 10.34
N ASP A 276 40.63 54.00 10.10
CA ASP A 276 42.07 54.29 10.16
C ASP A 276 42.48 55.30 9.06
N VAL A 277 41.96 55.14 7.84
CA VAL A 277 42.17 56.11 6.75
C VAL A 277 41.50 57.46 7.05
N ALA A 278 40.30 57.47 7.62
CA ALA A 278 39.62 58.71 7.99
C ALA A 278 40.31 59.46 9.14
N ILE A 279 40.98 58.76 10.05
CA ILE A 279 41.79 59.36 11.12
C ILE A 279 43.07 59.97 10.52
N GLN A 280 43.76 59.26 9.62
CA GLN A 280 44.94 59.78 8.93
C GLN A 280 44.67 61.03 8.06
N MET A 281 43.45 61.18 7.51
CA MET A 281 43.09 62.39 6.76
C MET A 281 42.73 63.60 7.64
N ARG A 282 42.70 63.43 8.97
CA ARG A 282 42.31 64.48 9.93
C ARG A 282 43.50 65.09 10.68
N GLU A 283 44.69 64.51 10.56
CA GLU A 283 45.98 65.07 10.98
C GLU A 283 46.63 65.85 9.82
#